data_AF-A0A9W6ZLE0-F1
#
_entry.id   AF-A0A9W6ZLE0-F1
#
_cell.length_a   1.000
_cell.length_b   1.000
_cell.length_c   1.000
_cell.angle_alpha   90.00
_cell.angle_beta   90.00
_cell.angle_gamma   90.00
#
_symmetry.space_group_name_H-M   'P 1'
#
loop_
_entity.id
_entity.type
_entity.pdbx_description
1 polymer ?
#
loop_
_entity_poly.entity_id
_entity_poly.type
_entity_poly.pdbx_seq_one_letter_code
_entity_poly.pdbx_strand_id
1 'polypeptide(L)'
;MEYNQEAGPTKYLVGTEQGIVLAINLRNRKSNNGITVYDSGPGKHHGPIYSIQRNPTHNKFFMTVGDWTARIWVEDLKTPIMTTKYHSSYLTSGCWSPTRAGVFYVTRMDGVVDIWDYFYRQNEVAYSHKVGEDALSTISVQGNMQSGGRLVAVGDVNGTVSLLEVCDSLASQQPNEKMAINGMFERETKQEKNLELRERDLKRQRAADEEASKKEAAEKKDGKDEKMEELLRKVDADFLAMIKEAEDDESKASEGADLGGDDK
;
A
#
# COMPACT_ATOMS: atom_id res chain seq x y z
N MET A 1 -13.33 15.58 3.57
CA MET A 1 -14.44 14.65 3.23
C MET A 1 -15.03 15.11 1.91
N GLU A 2 -15.40 14.18 1.04
CA GLU A 2 -15.99 14.45 -0.26
C GLU A 2 -17.33 13.74 -0.40
N TYR A 3 -18.31 14.44 -0.96
CA TYR A 3 -19.64 13.95 -1.27
C TYR A 3 -20.05 14.40 -2.68
N ASN A 4 -20.47 13.44 -3.51
CA ASN A 4 -20.96 13.72 -4.84
C ASN A 4 -22.25 12.91 -5.07
N GLN A 5 -23.35 13.61 -5.34
CA GLN A 5 -24.66 12.99 -5.59
C GLN A 5 -24.63 12.04 -6.80
N GLU A 6 -23.89 12.38 -7.84
CA GLU A 6 -23.80 11.61 -9.08
C GLU A 6 -23.06 10.27 -8.90
N ALA A 7 -22.12 10.21 -7.95
CA ALA A 7 -21.43 8.97 -7.58
C ALA A 7 -22.33 8.04 -6.72
N GLY A 8 -23.42 8.57 -6.20
CA GLY A 8 -24.39 7.89 -5.37
C GLY A 8 -24.66 8.66 -4.07
N PRO A 9 -25.92 8.96 -3.73
CA PRO A 9 -26.30 9.88 -2.64
C PRO A 9 -25.97 9.36 -1.22
N THR A 10 -25.36 8.18 -1.14
CA THR A 10 -25.02 7.51 0.12
C THR A 10 -23.55 7.09 0.17
N LYS A 11 -22.76 7.44 -0.85
CA LYS A 11 -21.33 7.17 -0.92
C LYS A 11 -20.55 8.42 -0.53
N TYR A 12 -19.62 8.27 0.40
CA TYR A 12 -18.75 9.33 0.90
C TYR A 12 -17.31 8.87 0.79
N LEU A 13 -16.41 9.80 0.53
CA LEU A 13 -14.97 9.57 0.61
C LEU A 13 -14.40 10.43 1.73
N VAL A 14 -13.52 9.85 2.54
CA VAL A 14 -12.87 10.51 3.68
C VAL A 14 -11.38 10.22 3.62
N GLY A 15 -10.58 11.27 3.49
CA GLY A 15 -9.14 11.20 3.75
C GLY A 15 -8.88 11.48 5.23
N THR A 16 -7.99 10.71 5.84
CA THR A 16 -7.58 10.89 7.24
C THR A 16 -6.21 11.54 7.36
N GLU A 17 -5.89 12.06 8.55
CA GLU A 17 -4.58 12.61 8.86
C GLU A 17 -3.47 11.56 8.90
N GLN A 18 -3.83 10.28 9.03
CA GLN A 18 -2.90 9.14 9.00
C GLN A 18 -2.63 8.65 7.56
N GLY A 19 -3.04 9.40 6.54
CA GLY A 19 -2.79 9.04 5.14
C GLY A 19 -3.70 7.95 4.58
N ILE A 20 -4.82 7.65 5.24
CA ILE A 20 -5.74 6.57 4.87
C ILE A 20 -6.97 7.15 4.17
N VAL A 21 -7.41 6.53 3.08
CA VAL A 21 -8.71 6.83 2.47
C VAL A 21 -9.75 5.82 2.95
N LEU A 22 -10.93 6.31 3.26
CA LEU A 22 -12.12 5.53 3.61
C LEU A 22 -13.23 5.86 2.61
N ALA A 23 -13.80 4.83 1.96
CA ALA A 23 -15.08 4.95 1.27
C ALA A 23 -16.19 4.40 2.16
N ILE A 24 -17.19 5.22 2.42
CA ILE A 24 -18.31 4.89 3.30
C ILE A 24 -19.59 4.86 2.47
N ASN A 25 -20.32 3.75 2.53
CA ASN A 25 -21.64 3.59 1.94
C ASN A 25 -22.70 3.44 3.04
N LEU A 26 -23.48 4.51 3.25
CA LEU A 26 -24.47 4.57 4.32
C LEU A 26 -25.65 3.60 4.13
N ARG A 27 -25.95 3.13 2.90
CA ARG A 27 -27.00 2.11 2.70
C ARG A 27 -26.66 0.80 3.39
N ASN A 28 -25.38 0.47 3.41
CA ASN A 28 -24.86 -0.75 3.99
C ASN A 28 -24.51 -0.58 5.46
N ARG A 29 -24.94 0.49 6.15
CA ARG A 29 -24.60 0.72 7.57
C ARG A 29 -24.97 -0.47 8.48
N LYS A 30 -26.00 -1.25 8.11
CA LYS A 30 -26.44 -2.43 8.86
C LYS A 30 -25.68 -3.72 8.52
N SER A 31 -24.99 -3.77 7.37
CA SER A 31 -24.08 -4.85 7.04
C SER A 31 -22.65 -4.42 7.40
N ASN A 32 -21.80 -5.32 7.86
CA ASN A 32 -20.42 -4.97 8.24
C ASN A 32 -19.53 -4.59 7.02
N ASN A 33 -20.15 -4.34 5.85
CA ASN A 33 -19.53 -4.08 4.55
C ASN A 33 -19.81 -2.65 4.05
N GLY A 34 -20.18 -1.73 4.96
CA GLY A 34 -20.42 -0.33 4.62
C GLY A 34 -19.15 0.52 4.46
N ILE A 35 -17.98 0.01 4.83
CA ILE A 35 -16.73 0.78 4.84
C ILE A 35 -15.68 0.01 4.03
N THR A 36 -15.09 0.69 3.06
CA THR A 36 -13.91 0.23 2.32
C THR A 36 -12.71 1.08 2.71
N VAL A 37 -11.61 0.42 3.09
CA VAL A 37 -10.38 1.07 3.56
C VAL A 37 -9.29 0.89 2.51
N TYR A 38 -8.72 2.00 2.04
CA TYR A 38 -7.60 2.03 1.08
C TYR A 38 -6.28 2.22 1.85
N ASP A 39 -5.86 1.17 2.58
CA ASP A 39 -4.66 1.17 3.44
C ASP A 39 -3.71 0.00 3.17
N SER A 40 -4.18 -1.03 2.46
CA SER A 40 -3.51 -2.33 2.39
C SER A 40 -2.57 -2.51 1.19
N GLY A 41 -2.47 -1.50 0.34
CA GLY A 41 -1.65 -1.54 -0.88
C GLY A 41 -0.48 -0.55 -0.86
N PRO A 42 0.54 -0.77 -1.70
CA PRO A 42 1.56 0.25 -1.96
C PRO A 42 0.90 1.55 -2.44
N GLY A 43 1.45 2.70 -2.04
CA GLY A 43 0.93 4.01 -2.48
C GLY A 43 -0.09 4.67 -1.54
N LYS A 44 -0.19 4.23 -0.28
CA LYS A 44 -0.80 5.01 0.81
C LYS A 44 -0.04 6.31 1.07
N HIS A 45 -0.72 7.40 1.40
CA HIS A 45 -0.05 8.66 1.77
C HIS A 45 0.83 8.47 2.99
N HIS A 46 2.01 9.10 2.96
CA HIS A 46 2.97 9.05 4.07
C HIS A 46 2.56 9.99 5.22
N GLY A 47 1.67 10.94 4.93
CA GLY A 47 1.20 11.94 5.88
C GLY A 47 -0.28 12.29 5.65
N PRO A 48 -0.74 13.40 6.24
CA PRO A 48 -2.13 13.81 6.19
C PRO A 48 -2.64 14.00 4.76
N ILE A 49 -3.90 13.59 4.54
CA ILE A 49 -4.64 13.91 3.33
C ILE A 49 -5.39 15.21 3.57
N TYR A 50 -4.97 16.28 2.90
CA TYR A 50 -5.57 17.60 3.04
C TYR A 50 -6.76 17.81 2.12
N SER A 51 -6.74 17.21 0.92
CA SER A 51 -7.86 17.28 -0.01
C SER A 51 -8.18 15.91 -0.59
N ILE A 52 -9.47 15.67 -0.80
CA ILE A 52 -10.00 14.51 -1.50
C ILE A 52 -11.16 14.99 -2.37
N GLN A 53 -11.15 14.63 -3.64
CA GLN A 53 -12.20 15.07 -4.57
C GLN A 53 -12.42 14.05 -5.68
N ARG A 54 -13.67 13.78 -6.02
CA ARG A 54 -13.97 12.95 -7.20
C ARG A 54 -13.66 13.72 -8.48
N ASN A 55 -13.22 13.00 -9.51
CA ASN A 55 -13.12 13.60 -10.82
C ASN A 55 -14.54 14.00 -11.27
N PRO A 56 -14.81 15.29 -11.55
CA PRO A 56 -16.16 15.75 -11.86
C PRO A 56 -16.74 15.06 -13.10
N THR A 57 -15.89 14.69 -14.05
CA THR A 57 -16.32 14.09 -15.33
C THR A 57 -16.48 12.59 -15.22
N HIS A 58 -15.57 11.93 -14.50
CA HIS A 58 -15.47 10.48 -14.37
C HIS A 58 -15.54 10.08 -12.90
N ASN A 59 -16.75 10.15 -12.33
CA ASN A 59 -17.02 10.00 -10.89
C ASN A 59 -16.51 8.70 -10.26
N LYS A 60 -16.18 7.67 -11.06
CA LYS A 60 -15.53 6.43 -10.61
C LYS A 60 -14.12 6.66 -10.04
N PHE A 61 -13.45 7.71 -10.51
CA PHE A 61 -12.10 8.06 -10.12
C PHE A 61 -12.11 9.24 -9.15
N PHE A 62 -11.14 9.26 -8.24
CA PHE A 62 -10.98 10.34 -7.29
C PHE A 62 -9.52 10.66 -7.07
N MET A 63 -9.26 11.90 -6.65
CA MET A 63 -7.93 12.40 -6.31
C MET A 63 -7.82 12.56 -4.80
N THR A 64 -6.64 12.27 -4.28
CA THR A 64 -6.21 12.71 -2.96
C THR A 64 -4.96 13.57 -3.08
N VAL A 65 -4.86 14.55 -2.19
CA VAL A 65 -3.72 15.44 -2.08
C VAL A 65 -3.25 15.41 -0.64
N GLY A 66 -2.00 15.04 -0.45
CA GLY A 66 -1.35 14.92 0.85
C GLY A 66 0.15 14.73 0.63
N ASP A 67 0.92 14.68 1.72
CA ASP A 67 2.39 14.56 1.65
C ASP A 67 3.04 15.48 0.58
N TRP A 68 3.77 14.91 -0.38
CA TRP A 68 4.39 15.63 -1.51
C TRP A 68 3.78 15.20 -2.85
N THR A 69 2.63 14.51 -2.82
CA THR A 69 2.07 13.90 -4.02
C THR A 69 0.55 14.05 -4.07
N ALA A 70 0.04 14.30 -5.28
CA ALA A 70 -1.34 14.00 -5.61
C ALA A 70 -1.43 12.59 -6.20
N ARG A 71 -2.48 11.85 -5.82
CA ARG A 71 -2.71 10.48 -6.26
C ARG A 71 -4.12 10.32 -6.82
N ILE A 72 -4.22 9.61 -7.93
CA ILE A 72 -5.49 9.28 -8.57
C ILE A 72 -5.81 7.83 -8.27
N TRP A 73 -7.03 7.60 -7.84
CA TRP A 73 -7.55 6.32 -7.40
C TRP A 73 -8.78 5.95 -8.21
N VAL A 74 -9.08 4.66 -8.21
CA VAL A 74 -10.33 4.11 -8.70
C VAL A 74 -11.03 3.41 -7.54
N GLU A 75 -12.35 3.52 -7.43
CA GLU A 75 -13.10 2.93 -6.30
C GLU A 75 -12.83 1.44 -6.07
N ASP A 76 -12.60 0.70 -7.17
CA ASP A 76 -12.51 -0.77 -7.18
C ASP A 76 -11.14 -1.32 -6.76
N LEU A 77 -10.11 -0.48 -6.63
CA LEU A 77 -8.75 -0.88 -6.28
C LEU A 77 -8.31 -0.24 -4.98
N LYS A 78 -7.49 -0.96 -4.20
CA LYS A 78 -6.95 -0.46 -2.93
C LYS A 78 -5.63 0.30 -3.06
N THR A 79 -5.10 0.37 -4.28
CA THR A 79 -3.89 1.10 -4.65
C THR A 79 -4.24 2.25 -5.60
N PRO A 80 -3.46 3.35 -5.60
CA PRO A 80 -3.65 4.42 -6.57
C PRO A 80 -3.26 3.94 -7.97
N ILE A 81 -4.01 4.36 -8.99
CA ILE A 81 -3.71 4.02 -10.39
C ILE A 81 -2.64 4.94 -10.97
N MET A 82 -2.48 6.14 -10.42
CA MET A 82 -1.44 7.09 -10.82
C MET A 82 -1.01 7.92 -9.62
N THR A 83 0.28 8.24 -9.57
CA THR A 83 0.87 9.11 -8.56
C THR A 83 1.72 10.15 -9.27
N THR A 84 1.50 11.42 -8.92
CA THR A 84 2.34 12.52 -9.41
C THR A 84 3.78 12.36 -8.92
N LYS A 85 4.72 13.02 -9.62
CA LYS A 85 6.10 13.12 -9.12
C LYS A 85 6.12 13.82 -7.75
N TYR A 86 7.13 13.51 -6.95
CA TYR A 86 7.37 14.24 -5.70
C TYR A 86 7.55 15.73 -5.98
N HIS A 87 6.71 16.55 -5.36
CA HIS A 87 6.83 18.00 -5.38
C HIS A 87 7.97 18.46 -4.46
N SER A 88 8.55 19.62 -4.75
CA SER A 88 9.67 20.16 -3.94
C SER A 88 9.23 20.75 -2.59
N SER A 89 7.93 20.86 -2.35
CA SER A 89 7.33 21.31 -1.10
C SER A 89 6.05 20.51 -0.82
N TYR A 90 5.61 20.47 0.43
CA TYR A 90 4.39 19.77 0.82
C TYR A 90 3.18 20.33 0.10
N LEU A 91 2.29 19.43 -0.32
CA LEU A 91 1.01 19.81 -0.90
C LEU A 91 0.01 20.12 0.21
N THR A 92 -0.71 21.23 0.07
CA THR A 92 -1.60 21.75 1.12
C THR A 92 -3.08 21.65 0.74
N SER A 93 -3.40 21.71 -0.54
CA SER A 93 -4.76 21.52 -1.05
C SER A 93 -4.72 21.23 -2.55
N GLY A 94 -5.84 20.78 -3.12
CA GLY A 94 -5.97 20.63 -4.55
C GLY A 94 -7.40 20.32 -4.97
N CYS A 95 -7.68 20.58 -6.24
CA CYS A 95 -8.99 20.36 -6.84
C CYS A 95 -8.88 20.06 -8.35
N TRP A 96 -9.86 19.35 -8.88
CA TRP A 96 -10.02 19.15 -10.32
C TRP A 96 -10.48 20.44 -11.01
N SER A 97 -10.13 20.56 -12.29
CA SER A 97 -10.86 21.45 -13.18
C SER A 97 -12.30 20.94 -13.33
N PRO A 98 -13.31 21.82 -13.17
CA PRO A 98 -14.70 21.41 -13.35
C PRO A 98 -15.03 21.11 -14.81
N THR A 99 -14.30 21.71 -15.77
CA THR A 99 -14.58 21.64 -17.22
C THR A 99 -13.67 20.65 -17.95
N ARG A 100 -12.43 20.44 -17.48
CA ARG A 100 -11.44 19.56 -18.12
C ARG A 100 -11.12 18.33 -17.29
N ALA A 101 -11.50 17.15 -17.79
CA ALA A 101 -11.40 15.88 -17.08
C ALA A 101 -9.96 15.49 -16.68
N GLY A 102 -8.95 15.96 -17.43
CA GLY A 102 -7.54 15.63 -17.20
C GLY A 102 -6.75 16.71 -16.46
N VAL A 103 -7.39 17.82 -16.08
CA VAL A 103 -6.71 18.96 -15.46
C VAL A 103 -7.04 19.03 -13.98
N PHE A 104 -6.02 19.22 -13.16
CA PHE A 104 -6.18 19.48 -11.74
C PHE A 104 -5.08 20.41 -11.23
N TYR A 105 -5.37 21.03 -10.09
CA TYR A 105 -4.54 22.02 -9.46
C TYR A 105 -4.12 21.51 -8.10
N VAL A 106 -2.85 21.72 -7.75
CA VAL A 106 -2.35 21.48 -6.40
C VAL A 106 -1.64 22.73 -5.88
N THR A 107 -1.83 22.99 -4.60
CA THR A 107 -1.22 24.11 -3.88
C THR A 107 -0.15 23.59 -2.95
N ARG A 108 0.87 24.41 -2.72
CA ARG A 108 2.05 24.04 -1.94
C ARG A 108 2.32 25.00 -0.79
N MET A 109 3.08 24.50 0.19
CA MET A 109 3.54 25.29 1.34
C MET A 109 4.51 26.42 0.99
N ASP A 110 5.08 26.46 -0.21
CA ASP A 110 6.00 27.52 -0.64
C ASP A 110 5.36 28.55 -1.59
N GLY A 111 4.03 28.70 -1.53
CA GLY A 111 3.34 29.76 -2.27
C GLY A 111 3.10 29.46 -3.75
N VAL A 112 3.29 28.20 -4.17
CA VAL A 112 3.22 27.78 -5.57
C VAL A 112 1.95 26.98 -5.85
N VAL A 113 1.30 27.30 -6.96
CA VAL A 113 0.25 26.48 -7.58
C VAL A 113 0.86 25.70 -8.73
N ASP A 114 0.79 24.38 -8.68
CA ASP A 114 1.15 23.49 -9.78
C ASP A 114 -0.13 23.04 -10.51
N ILE A 115 -0.16 23.23 -11.82
CA ILE A 115 -1.24 22.83 -12.72
C ILE A 115 -0.78 21.58 -13.48
N TRP A 116 -1.56 20.52 -13.33
CA TRP A 116 -1.37 19.28 -14.06
C TRP A 116 -2.38 19.19 -15.19
N ASP A 117 -1.91 18.77 -16.36
CA ASP A 117 -2.75 18.46 -17.50
C ASP A 117 -2.32 17.10 -18.07
N TYR A 118 -2.99 16.04 -17.63
CA TYR A 118 -2.67 14.68 -18.07
C TYR A 118 -3.00 14.42 -19.53
N PHE A 119 -3.82 15.26 -20.17
CA PHE A 119 -4.04 15.17 -21.61
C PHE A 119 -2.80 15.66 -22.39
N TYR A 120 -2.01 16.54 -21.78
CA TYR A 120 -0.77 17.06 -22.35
C TYR A 120 0.49 16.30 -21.87
N ARG A 121 0.73 16.23 -20.56
CA ARG A 121 1.90 15.56 -19.94
C ARG A 121 1.50 14.87 -18.63
N GLN A 122 1.89 13.59 -18.50
CA GLN A 122 1.56 12.77 -17.32
C GLN A 122 2.68 12.75 -16.27
N ASN A 123 3.94 12.88 -16.70
CA ASN A 123 5.11 12.67 -15.82
C ASN A 123 5.61 13.95 -15.14
N GLU A 124 5.08 15.11 -15.52
CA GLU A 124 5.51 16.39 -14.97
C GLU A 124 4.39 17.42 -14.94
N VAL A 125 4.55 18.40 -14.06
CA VAL A 125 3.69 19.57 -13.96
C VAL A 125 3.66 20.29 -15.30
N ALA A 126 2.45 20.59 -15.79
CA ALA A 126 2.26 21.28 -17.06
C ALA A 126 2.61 22.77 -16.94
N TYR A 127 2.25 23.38 -15.82
CA TYR A 127 2.58 24.77 -15.52
C TYR A 127 2.68 25.00 -14.01
N SER A 128 3.66 25.80 -13.58
CA SER A 128 3.90 26.12 -12.18
C SER A 128 3.90 27.63 -12.01
N HIS A 129 3.15 28.14 -11.03
CA HIS A 129 2.98 29.57 -10.81
C HIS A 129 3.18 29.93 -9.33
N LYS A 130 4.12 30.84 -9.08
CA LYS A 130 4.37 31.42 -7.75
C LYS A 130 3.35 32.54 -7.51
N VAL A 131 2.43 32.32 -6.57
CA VAL A 131 1.38 33.28 -6.19
C VAL A 131 1.91 34.27 -5.16
N GLY A 132 2.71 33.80 -4.20
CA GLY A 132 3.28 34.61 -3.14
C GLY A 132 4.37 33.87 -2.37
N GLU A 133 4.89 34.47 -1.30
CA GLU A 133 5.92 33.84 -0.47
C GLU A 133 5.36 32.94 0.62
N ASP A 134 4.12 33.19 1.04
CA ASP A 134 3.46 32.44 2.10
C ASP A 134 2.87 31.10 1.63
N ALA A 135 2.70 30.18 2.58
CA ALA A 135 2.08 28.90 2.32
C ALA A 135 0.64 29.06 1.82
N LEU A 136 0.32 28.39 0.72
CA LEU A 136 -1.05 28.34 0.22
C LEU A 136 -1.86 27.36 1.08
N SER A 137 -3.10 27.71 1.41
CA SER A 137 -3.96 26.93 2.30
C SER A 137 -5.14 26.30 1.56
N THR A 138 -5.64 26.95 0.51
CA THR A 138 -6.84 26.50 -0.21
C THR A 138 -6.83 26.91 -1.67
N ILE A 139 -7.57 26.17 -2.49
CA ILE A 139 -7.79 26.47 -3.89
C ILE A 139 -9.22 26.09 -4.29
N SER A 140 -9.83 26.91 -5.14
CA SER A 140 -11.13 26.64 -5.74
C SER A 140 -11.18 27.16 -7.16
N VAL A 141 -11.81 26.41 -8.06
CA VAL A 141 -12.00 26.79 -9.46
C VAL A 141 -13.48 27.05 -9.71
N GLN A 142 -13.78 28.20 -10.28
CA GLN A 142 -15.14 28.57 -10.64
C GLN A 142 -15.69 27.65 -11.72
N GLY A 143 -16.98 27.29 -11.62
CA GLY A 143 -17.71 26.66 -12.71
C GLY A 143 -18.26 25.27 -12.38
N ASN A 144 -18.71 24.59 -13.44
CA ASN A 144 -19.23 23.23 -13.42
C ASN A 144 -18.79 22.49 -14.70
N MET A 145 -19.32 21.28 -14.91
CA MET A 145 -19.00 20.44 -16.08
C MET A 145 -19.25 21.09 -17.43
N GLN A 146 -20.19 22.03 -17.51
CA GLN A 146 -20.67 22.62 -18.76
C GLN A 146 -20.10 24.01 -19.01
N SER A 147 -19.77 24.77 -17.97
CA SER A 147 -19.31 26.15 -18.11
C SER A 147 -18.44 26.63 -16.94
N GLY A 148 -17.55 27.58 -17.24
CA GLY A 148 -16.61 28.16 -16.28
C GLY A 148 -15.20 27.60 -16.46
N GLY A 149 -14.52 27.31 -15.35
CA GLY A 149 -13.17 26.75 -15.32
C GLY A 149 -12.05 27.78 -15.47
N ARG A 150 -12.38 29.06 -15.63
CA ARG A 150 -11.44 30.14 -15.96
C ARG A 150 -10.90 30.90 -14.75
N LEU A 151 -11.73 31.08 -13.72
CA LEU A 151 -11.33 31.83 -12.52
C LEU A 151 -10.92 30.87 -11.42
N VAL A 152 -9.76 31.11 -10.82
CA VAL A 152 -9.18 30.31 -9.74
C VAL A 152 -8.96 31.23 -8.55
N ALA A 153 -9.49 30.84 -7.39
CA ALA A 153 -9.25 31.52 -6.12
C ALA A 153 -8.27 30.69 -5.30
N VAL A 154 -7.24 31.34 -4.77
CA VAL A 154 -6.20 30.72 -3.95
C VAL A 154 -6.10 31.50 -2.65
N GLY A 155 -6.22 30.81 -1.52
CA GLY A 155 -6.00 31.41 -0.20
C GLY A 155 -4.64 31.02 0.36
N ASP A 156 -4.04 31.90 1.14
CA ASP A 156 -2.82 31.64 1.90
C ASP A 156 -3.10 31.42 3.40
N VAL A 157 -2.06 31.20 4.20
CA VAL A 157 -2.13 31.04 5.66
C VAL A 157 -2.32 32.37 6.41
N ASN A 158 -2.05 33.51 5.78
CA ASN A 158 -2.19 34.84 6.36
C ASN A 158 -3.61 35.41 6.16
N GLY A 159 -4.47 34.71 5.41
CA GLY A 159 -5.85 35.10 5.11
C GLY A 159 -5.99 35.94 3.84
N THR A 160 -4.93 36.09 3.04
CA THR A 160 -5.01 36.73 1.73
C THR A 160 -5.66 35.77 0.73
N VAL A 161 -6.54 36.31 -0.12
CA VAL A 161 -7.10 35.57 -1.26
C VAL A 161 -6.63 36.22 -2.55
N SER A 162 -5.94 35.44 -3.37
CA SER A 162 -5.52 35.81 -4.72
C SER A 162 -6.49 35.24 -5.74
N LEU A 163 -6.93 36.07 -6.68
CA LEU A 163 -7.77 35.65 -7.81
C LEU A 163 -6.90 35.59 -9.07
N LEU A 164 -6.90 34.44 -9.72
CA LEU A 164 -6.14 34.16 -10.93
C LEU A 164 -7.11 33.84 -12.07
N GLU A 165 -6.74 34.24 -13.28
CA GLU A 165 -7.42 33.82 -14.50
C GLU A 165 -6.52 32.85 -15.27
N VAL A 166 -7.01 31.65 -15.57
CA VAL A 166 -6.30 30.68 -16.41
C VAL A 166 -6.65 30.89 -17.88
N CYS A 167 -5.69 30.58 -18.76
CA CYS A 167 -5.90 30.69 -20.19
C CYS A 167 -6.96 29.71 -20.72
N ASP A 168 -7.50 30.02 -21.90
CA ASP A 168 -8.53 29.23 -22.57
C ASP A 168 -8.14 27.76 -22.73
N SER A 169 -6.85 27.47 -22.96
CA SER A 169 -6.34 26.11 -23.09
C SER A 169 -6.51 25.27 -21.82
N LEU A 170 -6.48 25.89 -20.63
CA LEU A 170 -6.69 25.21 -19.35
C LEU A 170 -8.15 25.25 -18.89
N ALA A 171 -8.90 26.27 -19.32
CA ALA A 171 -10.30 26.44 -18.98
C ALA A 171 -11.25 25.60 -19.86
N SER A 172 -10.92 25.42 -21.14
CA SER A 172 -11.82 24.86 -22.15
C SER A 172 -11.39 23.47 -22.58
N GLN A 173 -12.34 22.53 -22.59
CA GLN A 173 -12.13 21.14 -22.99
C GLN A 173 -11.68 21.03 -24.46
N GLN A 174 -10.64 20.22 -24.68
CA GLN A 174 -10.16 19.89 -26.01
C GLN A 174 -11.01 18.75 -26.64
N PRO A 175 -11.09 18.67 -27.98
CA PRO A 175 -11.80 17.59 -28.65
C PRO A 175 -11.30 16.21 -28.22
N ASN A 176 -12.22 15.28 -27.96
CA ASN A 176 -11.94 13.91 -27.51
C ASN A 176 -11.21 13.76 -26.16
N GLU A 177 -10.90 14.85 -25.46
CA GLU A 177 -10.18 14.82 -24.18
C GLU A 177 -10.89 13.93 -23.15
N LYS A 178 -12.21 14.09 -22.99
CA LYS A 178 -13.00 13.28 -22.05
C LYS A 178 -12.82 11.78 -22.27
N MET A 179 -12.87 11.34 -23.52
CA MET A 179 -12.73 9.93 -23.89
C MET A 179 -11.28 9.45 -23.70
N ALA A 180 -10.31 10.27 -24.10
CA ALA A 180 -8.89 9.95 -23.98
C ALA A 180 -8.45 9.80 -22.51
N ILE A 181 -8.89 10.71 -21.64
CA ILE A 181 -8.62 10.64 -20.19
C ILE A 181 -9.29 9.42 -19.57
N ASN A 182 -10.54 9.10 -19.94
CA ASN A 182 -11.18 7.87 -19.44
C ASN A 182 -10.40 6.62 -19.87
N GLY A 183 -10.04 6.52 -21.15
CA GLY A 183 -9.27 5.39 -21.68
C GLY A 183 -7.89 5.28 -21.02
N MET A 184 -7.26 6.40 -20.67
CA MET A 184 -6.04 6.41 -19.86
C MET A 184 -6.30 5.82 -18.47
N PHE A 185 -7.28 6.33 -17.73
CA PHE A 185 -7.57 5.86 -16.38
C PHE A 185 -7.95 4.36 -16.36
N GLU A 186 -8.71 3.88 -17.35
CA GLU A 186 -9.04 2.47 -17.51
C GLU A 186 -7.81 1.61 -17.80
N ARG A 187 -6.89 2.10 -18.64
CA ARG A 187 -5.63 1.41 -18.93
C ARG A 187 -4.77 1.29 -17.67
N GLU A 188 -4.60 2.37 -16.92
CA GLU A 188 -3.83 2.35 -15.65
C GLU A 188 -4.52 1.48 -14.59
N THR A 189 -5.85 1.51 -14.53
CA THR A 189 -6.63 0.58 -13.67
C THR A 189 -6.33 -0.88 -14.01
N LYS A 190 -6.28 -1.23 -15.30
CA LYS A 190 -5.97 -2.60 -15.73
C LYS A 190 -4.53 -2.99 -15.40
N GLN A 191 -3.58 -2.08 -15.57
CA GLN A 191 -2.18 -2.30 -15.21
C GLN A 191 -2.05 -2.57 -13.71
N GLU A 192 -2.64 -1.71 -12.89
CA GLU A 192 -2.56 -1.80 -11.43
C GLU A 192 -3.24 -3.08 -10.91
N LYS A 193 -4.39 -3.45 -11.48
CA LYS A 193 -5.06 -4.72 -11.16
C LYS A 193 -4.18 -5.94 -11.48
N ASN A 194 -3.43 -5.91 -12.59
CA ASN A 194 -2.51 -7.00 -12.93
C ASN A 194 -1.32 -7.05 -11.96
N LEU A 195 -0.83 -5.91 -11.49
CA LEU A 195 0.23 -5.82 -10.48
C LEU A 195 -0.23 -6.39 -9.14
N GLU A 196 -1.43 -6.03 -8.67
CA GLU A 196 -2.02 -6.57 -7.44
C GLU A 196 -2.16 -8.11 -7.49
N LEU A 197 -2.63 -8.64 -8.62
CA LEU A 197 -2.73 -10.09 -8.84
C LEU A 197 -1.36 -10.76 -8.78
N ARG A 198 -0.36 -10.19 -9.46
CA ARG A 198 1.01 -10.72 -9.46
C ARG A 198 1.64 -10.68 -8.08
N GLU A 199 1.44 -9.60 -7.33
CA GLU A 199 1.94 -9.48 -5.95
C GLU A 199 1.31 -10.53 -5.04
N ARG A 200 0.00 -10.75 -5.16
CA ARG A 200 -0.72 -11.79 -4.40
C ARG A 200 -0.18 -13.19 -4.70
N ASP A 201 0.06 -13.49 -5.98
CA ASP A 201 0.55 -14.80 -6.39
C ASP A 201 2.00 -15.02 -5.93
N LEU A 202 2.85 -13.99 -5.99
CA LEU A 202 4.21 -14.02 -5.42
C LEU A 202 4.20 -14.21 -3.90
N LYS A 203 3.29 -13.56 -3.16
CA LYS A 203 3.15 -13.76 -1.71
C LYS A 203 2.74 -15.19 -1.38
N ARG A 204 1.81 -15.79 -2.15
CA ARG A 204 1.40 -17.19 -1.98
C ARG A 204 2.55 -18.15 -2.26
N GLN A 205 3.32 -17.90 -3.32
CA GLN A 205 4.48 -18.72 -3.65
C GLN A 205 5.53 -18.66 -2.54
N ARG A 206 5.89 -17.46 -2.06
CA ARG A 206 6.83 -17.30 -0.94
C ARG A 206 6.36 -17.99 0.34
N ALA A 207 5.07 -17.89 0.68
CA ALA A 207 4.51 -18.58 1.84
C ALA A 207 4.59 -20.10 1.69
N ALA A 208 4.32 -20.64 0.48
CA ALA A 208 4.45 -22.07 0.20
C ALA A 208 5.91 -22.55 0.28
N ASP A 209 6.85 -21.76 -0.27
CA ASP A 209 8.29 -22.05 -0.20
C ASP A 209 8.81 -22.02 1.25
N GLU A 210 8.36 -21.05 2.05
CA GLU A 210 8.67 -20.98 3.48
C GLU A 210 8.11 -22.17 4.25
N GLU A 211 6.87 -22.59 3.98
CA GLU A 211 6.27 -23.76 4.61
C GLU A 211 6.99 -25.06 4.22
N ALA A 212 7.37 -25.21 2.95
CA ALA A 212 8.17 -26.34 2.48
C ALA A 212 9.53 -26.37 3.18
N SER A 213 10.23 -25.24 3.27
CA SER A 213 11.52 -25.15 3.96
C SER A 213 11.43 -25.50 5.45
N LYS A 214 10.33 -25.11 6.13
CA LYS A 214 10.08 -25.46 7.54
C LYS A 214 9.81 -26.96 7.71
N LYS A 215 9.06 -27.59 6.80
CA LYS A 215 8.83 -29.04 6.81
C LYS A 215 10.12 -29.81 6.59
N GLU A 216 10.93 -29.44 5.60
CA GLU A 216 12.24 -30.07 5.36
C GLU A 216 13.20 -29.91 6.56
N ALA A 217 13.17 -28.75 7.23
CA ALA A 217 13.98 -28.51 8.42
C ALA A 217 13.51 -29.35 9.62
N ALA A 218 12.19 -29.54 9.78
CA ALA A 218 11.62 -30.40 10.81
C ALA A 218 11.97 -31.88 10.55
N GLU A 219 11.77 -32.38 9.32
CA GLU A 219 12.12 -33.76 8.95
C GLU A 219 13.62 -34.06 9.14
N LYS A 220 14.50 -33.10 8.81
CA LYS A 220 15.95 -33.23 9.06
C LYS A 220 16.29 -33.23 10.56
N LYS A 221 15.50 -32.56 11.38
CA LYS A 221 15.69 -32.54 12.83
C LYS A 221 15.21 -33.85 13.45
N ASP A 222 14.02 -34.31 13.10
CA ASP A 222 13.45 -35.57 13.57
C ASP A 222 14.38 -36.74 13.19
N GLY A 223 14.88 -36.79 11.95
CA GLY A 223 15.85 -37.81 11.54
C GLY A 223 17.24 -37.72 12.19
N LYS A 224 17.60 -36.59 12.80
CA LYS A 224 18.81 -36.47 13.65
C LYS A 224 18.54 -36.97 15.06
N ASP A 225 17.37 -36.65 15.60
CA ASP A 225 16.95 -37.06 16.94
C ASP A 225 16.79 -38.59 16.99
N GLU A 226 16.19 -39.22 15.98
CA GLU A 226 16.12 -40.69 15.85
C GLU A 226 17.51 -41.35 15.81
N LYS A 227 18.45 -40.78 15.04
CA LYS A 227 19.83 -41.31 14.97
C LYS A 227 20.57 -41.18 16.29
N MET A 228 20.33 -40.10 17.02
CA MET A 228 20.92 -39.88 18.35
C MET A 228 20.39 -40.89 19.36
N GLU A 229 19.09 -41.18 19.31
CA GLU A 229 18.44 -42.17 20.17
C GLU A 229 18.95 -43.60 19.88
N GLU A 230 19.12 -43.96 18.61
CA GLU A 230 19.72 -45.25 18.22
C GLU A 230 21.17 -45.37 18.72
N LEU A 231 21.96 -44.29 18.65
CA LEU A 231 23.33 -44.29 19.13
C LEU A 231 23.41 -44.49 20.65
N LEU A 232 22.57 -43.77 21.41
CA LEU A 232 22.48 -43.92 22.88
C LEU A 232 22.13 -45.36 23.27
N ARG A 233 21.17 -45.98 22.56
CA ARG A 233 20.76 -47.36 22.82
C ARG A 233 21.88 -48.38 22.57
N LYS A 234 22.73 -48.13 21.57
CA LYS A 234 23.94 -48.92 21.32
C LYS A 234 24.96 -48.78 22.45
N VAL A 235 25.24 -47.54 22.88
CA VAL A 235 26.18 -47.27 23.97
C VAL A 235 25.71 -47.93 25.28
N ASP A 236 24.42 -47.86 25.60
CA ASP A 236 23.86 -48.52 26.79
C ASP A 236 24.00 -50.05 26.71
N ALA A 237 23.75 -50.65 25.54
CA ALA A 237 23.90 -52.09 25.34
C ALA A 237 25.36 -52.54 25.48
N ASP A 238 26.30 -51.79 24.91
CA ASP A 238 27.74 -52.07 25.01
C ASP A 238 28.23 -51.94 26.46
N PHE A 239 27.76 -50.92 27.19
CA PHE A 239 28.10 -50.72 28.60
C PHE A 239 27.58 -51.87 29.49
N LEU A 240 26.34 -52.30 29.30
CA LEU A 240 25.78 -53.45 30.02
C LEU A 240 26.50 -54.76 29.69
N ALA A 241 26.95 -54.94 28.44
CA ALA A 241 27.74 -56.09 28.05
C ALA A 241 29.11 -56.10 28.74
N MET A 242 29.79 -54.95 28.82
CA MET A 242 31.05 -54.81 29.56
C MET A 242 30.90 -55.11 31.05
N ILE A 243 29.82 -54.65 31.70
CA ILE A 243 29.54 -54.98 33.10
C ILE A 243 29.38 -56.50 33.26
N LYS A 244 28.61 -57.13 32.37
CA LYS A 244 28.37 -58.56 32.43
C LYS A 244 29.65 -59.38 32.20
N GLU A 245 30.48 -58.99 31.24
CA GLU A 245 31.80 -59.62 31.05
C GLU A 245 32.68 -59.47 32.29
N ALA A 246 32.70 -58.31 32.93
CA ALA A 246 33.46 -58.09 34.16
C ALA A 246 32.95 -58.95 35.34
N GLU A 247 31.63 -59.09 35.51
CA GLU A 247 31.02 -59.98 36.50
C GLU A 247 31.28 -61.46 36.19
N ASP A 248 31.22 -61.86 34.91
CA ASP A 248 31.53 -63.21 34.45
C ASP A 248 33.04 -63.56 34.63
N ASP A 249 33.93 -62.57 34.50
CA ASP A 249 35.36 -62.74 34.75
C ASP A 249 35.70 -62.77 36.26
N GLU A 250 35.03 -61.97 37.09
CA GLU A 250 35.16 -62.06 38.56
C GLU A 250 34.64 -63.39 39.10
N SER A 251 33.51 -63.88 38.58
CA SER A 251 32.95 -65.17 38.99
C SER A 251 33.85 -66.34 38.58
N LYS A 252 34.43 -66.33 37.36
CA LYS A 252 35.44 -67.32 36.95
C LYS A 252 36.74 -67.24 37.76
N ALA A 253 37.17 -66.04 38.16
CA ALA A 253 38.33 -65.86 39.04
C ALA A 253 38.06 -66.42 40.45
N SER A 254 36.81 -66.35 40.92
CA SER A 254 36.39 -66.94 42.20
C SER A 254 36.28 -68.48 42.16
N GLU A 255 35.85 -69.08 41.05
CA GLU A 255 35.81 -70.55 40.88
C GLU A 255 37.20 -71.16 40.63
N GLY A 256 38.14 -70.40 40.06
CA GLY A 256 39.54 -70.82 39.87
C GLY A 256 40.39 -70.81 41.15
N ALA A 257 39.96 -70.09 42.18
CA ALA A 257 40.67 -69.97 43.46
C ALA A 257 40.32 -71.09 44.48
N ASP A 258 39.26 -71.87 44.25
CA ASP A 258 38.79 -72.92 45.18
C ASP A 258 39.48 -74.30 44.97
N LEU A 259 40.48 -74.39 44.07
CA LEU A 259 41.23 -75.64 43.79
C LEU A 259 42.72 -75.59 44.19
N GLY A 260 43.15 -74.61 44.98
CA GLY A 260 44.56 -74.50 45.38
C GLY A 260 44.75 -73.97 46.79
N GLY A 261 44.65 -74.82 47.81
CA GLY A 261 44.91 -74.39 49.18
C GLY A 261 44.84 -75.43 50.30
N ASP A 262 45.12 -76.71 50.05
CA ASP A 262 45.57 -77.65 51.10
C ASP A 262 47.10 -77.54 51.24
N ASP A 263 47.62 -77.04 52.36
CA ASP A 263 48.62 -77.73 53.19
C ASP A 263 49.19 -76.82 54.31
N LYS A 264 49.10 -77.38 55.53
CA LYS A 264 49.81 -77.09 56.81
C LYS A 264 49.42 -75.90 57.69
#